data_AF-A0A1G8T902-F1
#
_entry.id   AF-A0A1G8T902-F1
#
_cell.length_a   1.000
_cell.length_b   1.000
_cell.length_c   1.000
_cell.angle_alpha   90.00
_cell.angle_beta   90.00
_cell.angle_gamma   90.00
#
_symmetry.space_group_name_H-M   'P 1'
#
loop_
_entity.id
_entity.type
_entity.pdbx_description
1 polymer ?
#
loop_
_entity_poly.entity_id
_entity_poly.type
_entity_poly.pdbx_seq_one_letter_code
_entity_poly.pdbx_strand_id
1 'polypeptide(L)'
;MGIPKILIVDDRPENLLTLEGLLEGFVVDLVRATSGEEALAHTLDHDFALILLDVQMPGMDGFEVAELMRGNRKTKHIPIIFVTASYKASEHIFKGYDSGAVDYLLKPLNSKVFRSKVGVFIELYQQKEALKDKTVEFDRKLVELEELQQQLEETNEQLLMLSTTDGLTGLLNRRRFDELLNEEWKRGSRTGRSLSLVLMDIDHFKAYNDTYGHQVGDDCLREVASTLMEIPLRVMDKTSRIGGEEFAVLLPETGRQGAMEVANRVRECVDRLQKPHHSSPTAGNVTISIGVASLVPALDDPARKLLELADIGLYRAKSLGRNRCCYHENEAVSAPKVAVDQT
;
A
#
# COMPACT_ATOMS: atom_id res chain seq x y z
N MET A 1 -28.48 13.25 -16.36
CA MET A 1 -28.92 14.51 -15.70
C MET A 1 -30.43 14.51 -15.64
N GLY A 2 -31.00 14.73 -14.45
CA GLY A 2 -32.45 14.87 -14.29
C GLY A 2 -32.96 16.14 -14.97
N ILE A 3 -34.18 16.09 -15.49
CA ILE A 3 -34.86 17.28 -16.03
C ILE A 3 -35.19 18.20 -14.85
N PRO A 4 -34.78 19.47 -14.85
CA PRO A 4 -35.03 20.39 -13.75
C PRO A 4 -36.54 20.60 -13.57
N LYS A 5 -37.03 20.42 -12.33
CA LYS A 5 -38.42 20.71 -11.98
C LYS A 5 -38.60 22.18 -11.59
N ILE A 6 -39.59 22.86 -12.13
CA ILE A 6 -39.93 24.24 -11.75
C ILE A 6 -41.37 24.26 -11.22
N LEU A 7 -41.56 24.89 -10.06
CA LEU A 7 -42.89 25.15 -9.52
C LEU A 7 -43.31 26.59 -9.82
N ILE A 8 -44.48 26.77 -10.43
CA ILE A 8 -45.11 28.07 -10.59
C ILE A 8 -46.32 28.17 -9.67
N VAL A 9 -46.43 29.27 -8.94
CA VAL A 9 -47.46 29.48 -7.91
C VAL A 9 -48.10 30.86 -8.09
N ASP A 10 -49.39 30.88 -8.36
CA ASP A 10 -50.21 32.09 -8.46
C ASP A 10 -51.69 31.70 -8.31
N ASP A 11 -52.47 32.49 -7.57
CA ASP A 11 -53.90 32.22 -7.33
C ASP A 11 -54.77 32.41 -8.59
N ARG A 12 -54.25 33.12 -9.59
CA ARG A 12 -54.95 33.40 -10.83
C ARG A 12 -54.45 32.50 -11.97
N PRO A 13 -55.34 31.68 -12.58
CA PRO A 13 -54.97 30.81 -13.71
C PRO A 13 -54.34 31.54 -14.91
N GLU A 14 -54.73 32.80 -15.14
CA GLU A 14 -54.20 33.66 -16.21
C GLU A 14 -52.70 33.95 -16.02
N ASN A 15 -52.26 34.14 -14.79
CA ASN A 15 -50.85 34.40 -14.48
C ASN A 15 -50.02 33.12 -14.62
N LEU A 16 -50.56 31.97 -14.20
CA LEU A 16 -49.92 30.66 -14.40
C LEU A 16 -49.68 30.38 -15.89
N LEU A 17 -50.70 30.59 -16.74
CA LEU A 17 -50.58 30.48 -18.20
C LEU A 17 -49.52 31.44 -18.78
N THR A 18 -49.40 32.64 -18.22
CA THR A 18 -48.37 33.61 -18.64
C THR A 18 -46.96 33.12 -18.28
N LEU A 19 -46.77 32.61 -17.06
CA LEU A 19 -45.50 32.05 -16.60
C LEU A 19 -45.10 30.81 -17.43
N GLU A 20 -46.05 29.94 -17.75
CA GLU A 20 -45.87 28.82 -18.66
C GLU A 20 -45.37 29.25 -20.02
N GLY A 21 -46.04 30.22 -20.65
CA GLY A 21 -45.64 30.74 -21.96
C GLY A 21 -44.23 31.34 -21.96
N LEU A 22 -43.80 31.95 -20.85
CA LEU A 22 -42.44 32.48 -20.70
C LEU A 22 -41.38 31.38 -20.49
N LEU A 23 -41.79 30.23 -19.95
CA LEU A 23 -40.95 29.05 -19.75
C LEU A 23 -40.86 28.17 -20.99
N GLU A 24 -41.70 28.38 -22.00
CA GLU A 24 -41.59 27.69 -23.30
C GLU A 24 -40.16 27.81 -23.85
N GLY A 25 -39.61 26.71 -24.35
CA GLY A 25 -38.25 26.63 -24.87
C GLY A 25 -37.17 26.26 -23.83
N PHE A 26 -37.48 26.26 -22.53
CA PHE A 26 -36.65 25.55 -21.55
C PHE A 26 -37.06 24.07 -21.49
N VAL A 27 -36.07 23.18 -21.31
CA VAL A 27 -36.31 21.75 -21.06
C VAL A 27 -36.46 21.56 -19.55
N VAL A 28 -37.69 21.73 -19.07
CA VAL A 28 -38.04 21.67 -17.64
C VAL A 28 -39.32 20.86 -17.44
N ASP A 29 -39.45 20.24 -16.27
CA ASP A 29 -40.70 19.61 -15.82
C ASP A 29 -41.46 20.63 -14.96
N LEU A 30 -42.66 21.01 -15.40
CA LEU A 30 -43.40 22.12 -14.80
C LEU A 30 -44.50 21.60 -13.86
N VAL A 31 -44.50 22.10 -12.64
CA VAL A 31 -45.55 21.86 -11.65
C VAL A 31 -46.26 23.17 -11.34
N ARG A 32 -47.58 23.13 -11.21
CA ARG A 32 -48.42 24.31 -10.95
C ARG A 32 -49.03 24.20 -9.56
N ALA A 33 -49.17 25.34 -8.89
CA ALA A 33 -49.96 25.47 -7.68
C ALA A 33 -50.79 26.76 -7.74
N THR A 34 -51.99 26.69 -7.20
CA THR A 34 -52.97 27.78 -7.14
C THR A 34 -53.11 28.39 -5.75
N SER A 35 -52.41 27.86 -4.76
CA SER A 35 -52.33 28.43 -3.41
C SER A 35 -50.99 28.13 -2.75
N GLY A 36 -50.69 28.86 -1.67
CA GLY A 36 -49.48 28.62 -0.88
C GLY A 36 -49.45 27.22 -0.24
N GLU A 37 -50.59 26.70 0.22
CA GLU A 37 -50.71 25.36 0.80
C GLU A 37 -50.43 24.27 -0.24
N GLU A 38 -50.96 24.42 -1.46
CA GLU A 38 -50.69 23.50 -2.57
C GLU A 38 -49.20 23.54 -2.96
N ALA A 39 -48.60 24.73 -2.99
CA ALA A 39 -47.17 24.87 -3.26
C ALA A 39 -46.32 24.16 -2.20
N LEU A 40 -46.62 24.34 -0.92
CA LEU A 40 -45.93 23.66 0.17
C LEU A 40 -46.09 22.13 0.07
N ALA A 41 -47.29 21.64 -0.25
CA ALA A 41 -47.55 20.22 -0.45
C ALA A 41 -46.64 19.65 -1.55
N HIS A 42 -46.53 20.32 -2.70
CA HIS A 42 -45.64 19.88 -3.78
C HIS A 42 -44.16 19.81 -3.37
N THR A 43 -43.70 20.71 -2.50
CA THR A 43 -42.30 20.71 -2.04
C THR A 43 -41.96 19.56 -1.09
N LEU A 44 -42.95 18.81 -0.61
CA LEU A 44 -42.73 17.59 0.18
C LEU A 44 -42.36 16.39 -0.71
N ASP A 45 -42.94 16.32 -1.90
CA ASP A 45 -42.83 15.19 -2.81
C ASP A 45 -41.82 15.40 -3.95
N HIS A 46 -41.38 16.64 -4.15
CA HIS A 46 -40.50 17.02 -5.25
C HIS A 46 -39.34 17.92 -4.80
N ASP A 47 -38.17 17.73 -5.42
CA ASP A 47 -37.06 18.67 -5.33
C ASP A 47 -37.10 19.59 -6.55
N PHE A 48 -37.22 20.89 -6.31
CA PHE A 48 -37.39 21.89 -7.36
C PHE A 48 -36.06 22.60 -7.64
N ALA A 49 -35.78 22.80 -8.92
CA ALA A 49 -34.68 23.64 -9.38
C ALA A 49 -34.94 25.13 -9.11
N LEU A 50 -36.22 25.53 -9.14
CA LEU A 50 -36.67 26.90 -8.91
C LEU A 50 -38.16 26.93 -8.58
N ILE A 51 -38.57 27.87 -7.72
CA ILE A 51 -39.97 28.22 -7.51
C ILE A 51 -40.21 29.67 -7.94
N LEU A 52 -41.22 29.88 -8.79
CA LEU A 52 -41.74 31.20 -9.14
C LEU A 52 -43.02 31.42 -8.34
N LEU A 53 -42.99 32.38 -7.42
CA LEU A 53 -44.01 32.51 -6.37
C LEU A 53 -44.64 33.89 -6.42
N ASP A 54 -45.95 33.96 -6.65
CA ASP A 54 -46.69 35.21 -6.48
C ASP A 54 -46.68 35.64 -5.02
N VAL A 55 -46.55 36.95 -4.80
CA VAL A 55 -46.55 37.53 -3.46
C VAL A 55 -47.97 37.71 -2.93
N GLN A 56 -48.95 38.01 -3.79
CA GLN A 56 -50.27 38.46 -3.39
C GLN A 56 -51.33 37.38 -3.62
N MET A 57 -51.34 36.37 -2.76
CA MET A 57 -52.31 35.27 -2.80
C MET A 57 -53.30 35.35 -1.62
N PRO A 58 -54.56 34.92 -1.79
CA PRO A 58 -55.53 34.81 -0.69
C PRO A 58 -55.12 33.76 0.33
N GLY A 59 -55.40 34.02 1.61
CA GLY A 59 -55.12 33.09 2.70
C GLY A 59 -53.67 33.17 3.16
N MET A 60 -52.78 32.49 2.44
CA MET A 60 -51.34 32.47 2.70
C MET A 60 -50.59 33.23 1.60
N ASP A 61 -49.83 34.25 2.00
CA ASP A 61 -49.07 35.05 1.05
C ASP A 61 -47.74 34.37 0.64
N GLY A 62 -47.10 34.86 -0.42
CA GLY A 62 -45.85 34.28 -0.90
C GLY A 62 -44.70 34.35 0.12
N PHE A 63 -44.69 35.34 1.01
CA PHE A 63 -43.65 35.44 2.03
C PHE A 63 -43.83 34.38 3.12
N GLU A 64 -45.07 34.14 3.56
CA GLU A 64 -45.39 33.07 4.51
C GLU A 64 -44.99 31.69 3.97
N VAL A 65 -45.26 31.42 2.69
CA VAL A 65 -44.81 30.19 2.00
C VAL A 65 -43.29 30.08 2.04
N ALA A 66 -42.57 31.14 1.67
CA ALA A 66 -41.12 31.14 1.69
C ALA A 66 -40.55 30.95 3.10
N GLU A 67 -41.15 31.56 4.12
CA GLU A 67 -40.76 31.40 5.52
C GLU A 67 -40.88 29.95 5.98
N LEU A 68 -42.02 29.32 5.69
CA LEU A 68 -42.26 27.91 6.01
C LEU A 68 -41.26 26.99 5.29
N MET A 69 -40.94 27.28 4.03
CA MET A 69 -39.91 26.55 3.29
C MET A 69 -38.51 26.71 3.90
N ARG A 70 -38.12 27.93 4.28
CA ARG A 70 -36.81 28.19 4.91
C ARG A 70 -36.69 27.51 6.28
N GLY A 71 -37.79 27.33 7.00
CA GLY A 71 -37.85 26.56 8.25
C GLY A 71 -37.58 25.05 8.09
N ASN A 72 -37.70 24.50 6.89
CA ASN A 72 -37.59 23.06 6.64
C ASN A 72 -36.24 22.68 6.00
N ARG A 73 -35.51 21.74 6.60
CA ARG A 73 -34.20 21.27 6.10
C ARG A 73 -34.21 20.80 4.65
N LYS A 74 -35.32 20.20 4.18
CA LYS A 74 -35.44 19.70 2.80
C LYS A 74 -35.67 20.82 1.79
N THR A 75 -36.41 21.86 2.14
CA THR A 75 -36.87 22.87 1.16
C THR A 75 -36.15 24.21 1.31
N LYS A 76 -35.44 24.45 2.42
CA LYS A 76 -34.74 25.72 2.71
C LYS A 76 -33.70 26.15 1.67
N HIS A 77 -33.23 25.23 0.84
CA HIS A 77 -32.18 25.47 -0.13
C HIS A 77 -32.71 25.66 -1.56
N ILE A 78 -34.02 25.49 -1.76
CA ILE A 78 -34.66 25.70 -3.05
C ILE A 78 -34.68 27.22 -3.33
N PRO A 79 -34.23 27.68 -4.51
CA PRO A 79 -34.28 29.09 -4.85
C PRO A 79 -35.72 29.50 -5.17
N ILE A 80 -36.07 30.73 -4.75
CA ILE A 80 -37.41 31.31 -4.95
C ILE A 80 -37.24 32.65 -5.68
N ILE A 81 -37.98 32.84 -6.76
CA ILE A 81 -38.16 34.15 -7.39
C ILE A 81 -39.59 34.62 -7.12
N PHE A 82 -39.71 35.74 -6.43
CA PHE A 82 -40.99 36.38 -6.17
C PHE A 82 -41.51 37.13 -7.40
N VAL A 83 -42.79 36.97 -7.71
CA VAL A 83 -43.48 37.75 -8.73
C VAL A 83 -44.40 38.76 -8.03
N THR A 84 -44.20 40.05 -8.24
CA THR A 84 -44.91 41.12 -7.49
C THR A 84 -45.30 42.31 -8.37
N ALA A 85 -46.37 43.01 -7.99
CA ALA A 85 -46.86 44.20 -8.68
C ALA A 85 -46.24 45.53 -8.20
N SER A 86 -45.54 45.59 -7.05
CA SER A 86 -45.00 46.86 -6.52
C SER A 86 -43.77 46.69 -5.60
N TYR A 87 -42.83 47.64 -5.68
CA TYR A 87 -41.62 47.74 -4.83
C TYR A 87 -41.85 48.39 -3.46
N LYS A 88 -43.01 49.03 -3.20
CA LYS A 88 -43.16 49.93 -2.05
C LYS A 88 -43.66 49.28 -0.75
N ALA A 89 -44.26 48.09 -0.81
CA ALA A 89 -44.64 47.34 0.40
C ALA A 89 -43.48 46.52 1.00
N SER A 90 -42.33 46.52 0.31
CA SER A 90 -41.28 45.49 0.42
C SER A 90 -39.98 45.94 1.10
N GLU A 91 -39.63 47.22 1.20
CA GLU A 91 -38.30 47.59 1.74
C GLU A 91 -38.05 47.17 3.22
N HIS A 92 -39.09 47.05 4.05
CA HIS A 92 -38.95 46.64 5.46
C HIS A 92 -38.95 45.13 5.68
N ILE A 93 -39.66 44.36 4.85
CA ILE A 93 -39.68 42.90 4.91
C ILE A 93 -38.39 42.34 4.28
N PHE A 94 -37.87 42.98 3.23
CA PHE A 94 -36.79 42.46 2.39
C PHE A 94 -35.40 42.64 3.02
N LYS A 95 -35.24 43.58 3.96
CA LYS A 95 -34.01 43.71 4.78
C LYS A 95 -33.81 42.57 5.78
N GLY A 96 -34.85 41.80 6.09
CA GLY A 96 -34.74 40.58 6.93
C GLY A 96 -34.29 39.34 6.16
N TYR A 97 -34.33 39.38 4.82
CA TYR A 97 -34.04 38.25 3.92
C TYR A 97 -32.62 38.28 3.32
N ASP A 98 -31.64 38.81 4.05
CA ASP A 98 -30.21 38.85 3.68
C ASP A 98 -29.53 37.45 3.66
N SER A 99 -30.28 36.38 3.36
CA SER A 99 -29.84 34.99 3.34
C SER A 99 -29.95 34.37 1.94
N GLY A 100 -29.31 35.00 0.95
CA GLY A 100 -28.58 34.31 -0.12
C GLY A 100 -29.32 33.58 -1.26
N ALA A 101 -30.67 33.57 -1.34
CA ALA A 101 -31.37 32.85 -2.43
C ALA A 101 -32.79 33.37 -2.77
N VAL A 102 -33.01 34.68 -2.71
CA VAL A 102 -34.30 35.29 -3.06
C VAL A 102 -34.09 36.38 -4.10
N ASP A 103 -34.71 36.23 -5.26
CA ASP A 103 -34.71 37.23 -6.34
C ASP A 103 -36.17 37.59 -6.67
N TYR A 104 -36.42 38.63 -7.46
CA TYR A 104 -37.76 39.12 -7.74
C TYR A 104 -37.97 39.54 -9.19
N LEU A 105 -39.23 39.53 -9.60
CA LEU A 105 -39.73 39.91 -10.91
C LEU A 105 -40.97 40.80 -10.75
N LEU A 106 -40.99 41.92 -11.48
CA LEU A 106 -42.12 42.85 -11.46
C LEU A 106 -43.15 42.50 -12.53
N LYS A 107 -44.43 42.59 -12.18
CA LYS A 107 -45.55 42.61 -13.13
C LYS A 107 -45.68 44.04 -13.73
N PRO A 108 -45.76 44.22 -15.06
CA PRO A 108 -45.76 43.19 -16.11
C PRO A 108 -44.35 42.61 -16.37
N LEU A 109 -44.29 41.29 -16.55
CA LEU A 109 -43.03 40.54 -16.70
C LEU A 109 -42.28 40.90 -17.99
N ASN A 110 -41.03 41.32 -17.85
CA ASN A 110 -40.13 41.44 -19.00
C ASN A 110 -39.55 40.07 -19.37
N SER A 111 -39.87 39.58 -20.56
CA SER A 111 -39.47 38.23 -21.02
C SER A 111 -37.96 38.00 -21.03
N LYS A 112 -37.16 39.02 -21.37
CA LYS A 112 -35.69 38.93 -21.38
C LYS A 112 -35.15 38.80 -19.96
N VAL A 113 -35.66 39.61 -19.02
CA VAL A 113 -35.25 39.55 -17.60
C VAL A 113 -35.67 38.23 -16.97
N PHE A 114 -36.91 37.79 -17.22
CA PHE A 114 -37.43 36.50 -16.78
C PHE A 114 -36.53 35.35 -17.22
N ARG A 115 -36.32 35.22 -18.53
CA ARG A 115 -35.52 34.13 -19.11
C ARG A 115 -34.08 34.12 -18.62
N SER A 116 -33.45 35.29 -18.47
CA SER A 116 -32.10 35.37 -17.89
C SER A 116 -32.06 34.86 -16.44
N LYS A 117 -32.98 35.28 -15.57
CA LYS A 117 -32.98 34.86 -14.16
C LYS A 117 -33.29 33.38 -14.01
N VAL A 118 -34.33 32.89 -14.67
CA VAL A 118 -34.71 31.48 -14.64
C VAL A 118 -33.60 30.58 -15.21
N GLY A 119 -32.99 30.98 -16.33
CA GLY A 119 -31.91 30.22 -16.97
C GLY A 119 -30.72 29.98 -16.04
N VAL A 120 -30.34 30.96 -15.22
CA VAL A 120 -29.25 30.81 -14.24
C VAL A 120 -29.56 29.71 -13.22
N PHE A 121 -30.77 29.65 -12.69
CA PHE A 121 -31.14 28.63 -11.70
C PHE A 121 -31.26 27.22 -12.31
N ILE A 122 -31.75 27.13 -13.55
CA ILE A 122 -31.75 25.87 -14.32
C ILE A 122 -30.31 25.36 -14.49
N GLU A 123 -29.39 26.23 -14.92
CA GLU A 123 -27.99 25.87 -15.12
C GLU A 123 -27.32 25.43 -13.81
N LEU A 124 -27.52 26.20 -12.72
CA LEU A 124 -27.00 25.86 -11.39
C LEU A 124 -27.52 24.50 -10.89
N TYR A 125 -28.79 24.19 -11.12
CA TYR A 125 -29.35 22.88 -10.76
C TYR A 125 -28.66 21.76 -11.53
N GLN A 126 -28.51 21.91 -12.85
CA GLN A 126 -27.84 20.91 -13.69
C GLN A 126 -26.38 20.71 -13.29
N GLN A 127 -25.64 21.78 -12.98
CA GLN A 127 -24.27 21.71 -12.49
C GLN A 127 -24.17 20.99 -11.15
N LYS A 128 -25.09 21.27 -10.21
CA LYS A 128 -25.15 20.61 -8.91
C LYS A 128 -25.40 19.11 -9.05
N GLU A 129 -26.31 18.70 -9.92
CA GLU A 129 -26.57 17.27 -10.17
C GLU A 129 -25.36 16.59 -10.84
N ALA A 130 -24.72 17.24 -11.81
CA ALA A 130 -23.51 16.72 -12.44
C ALA A 130 -22.35 16.54 -11.45
N LEU A 131 -22.21 17.44 -10.48
CA LEU A 131 -21.21 17.33 -9.41
C LEU A 131 -21.50 16.15 -8.49
N LYS A 132 -22.76 15.95 -8.09
CA LYS A 132 -23.13 14.78 -7.27
C LYS A 132 -22.81 13.46 -7.98
N ASP A 133 -23.14 13.36 -9.27
CA ASP A 133 -22.84 12.18 -10.08
C ASP A 133 -21.33 11.90 -10.11
N LYS A 134 -20.51 12.95 -10.29
CA LYS A 134 -19.05 12.84 -10.26
C LYS A 134 -18.50 12.44 -8.89
N THR A 135 -19.07 12.94 -7.78
CA THR A 135 -18.65 12.53 -6.43
C THR A 135 -18.86 11.04 -6.25
N VAL A 136 -20.02 10.51 -6.66
CA VAL A 136 -20.32 9.08 -6.58
C VAL A 136 -19.39 8.26 -7.46
N GLU A 137 -19.07 8.74 -8.67
CA GLU A 137 -18.09 8.09 -9.54
C GLU A 137 -16.68 8.07 -8.93
N PHE A 138 -16.27 9.19 -8.31
CA PHE A 138 -14.98 9.32 -7.67
C PHE A 138 -14.85 8.39 -6.46
N ASP A 139 -15.88 8.32 -5.62
CA ASP A 139 -15.92 7.40 -4.46
C ASP A 139 -15.77 5.94 -4.91
N ARG A 140 -16.40 5.55 -6.03
CA ARG A 140 -16.22 4.19 -6.59
C ARG A 140 -14.78 3.94 -7.05
N LYS A 141 -14.16 4.91 -7.72
CA LYS A 141 -12.76 4.82 -8.17
C LYS A 141 -11.78 4.76 -7.02
N LEU A 142 -12.06 5.43 -5.90
CA LEU A 142 -11.22 5.35 -4.70
C LEU A 142 -11.17 3.92 -4.15
N VAL A 143 -12.33 3.26 -4.02
CA VAL A 143 -12.40 1.86 -3.57
C VAL A 143 -11.63 0.92 -4.52
N GLU A 144 -11.80 1.09 -5.84
CA GLU A 144 -11.07 0.30 -6.84
C GLU A 144 -9.55 0.50 -6.76
N LEU A 145 -9.09 1.74 -6.53
CA LEU A 145 -7.67 2.04 -6.35
C LEU A 145 -7.08 1.42 -5.08
N GLU A 146 -7.83 1.41 -3.98
CA GLU A 146 -7.39 0.77 -2.74
C GLU A 146 -7.21 -0.75 -2.92
N GLU A 147 -8.16 -1.42 -3.59
CA GLU A 147 -8.06 -2.85 -3.90
C GLU A 147 -6.86 -3.17 -4.80
N LEU A 148 -6.64 -2.37 -5.85
CA LEU A 148 -5.50 -2.52 -6.74
C LEU A 148 -4.16 -2.30 -6.03
N GLN A 149 -4.08 -1.31 -5.13
CA GLN A 149 -2.87 -1.04 -4.37
C GLN A 149 -2.52 -2.22 -3.46
N GLN A 150 -3.52 -2.77 -2.75
CA GLN A 150 -3.30 -3.95 -1.90
C GLN A 150 -2.79 -5.14 -2.71
N GLN A 151 -3.40 -5.42 -3.86
CA GLN A 151 -2.97 -6.51 -4.73
C GLN A 151 -1.53 -6.31 -5.24
N LEU A 152 -1.14 -5.07 -5.55
CA LEU A 152 0.21 -4.74 -5.97
C LEU A 152 1.22 -4.99 -4.85
N GLU A 153 0.90 -4.59 -3.61
CA GLU A 153 1.74 -4.81 -2.43
C GLU A 153 1.95 -6.31 -2.19
N GLU A 154 0.87 -7.11 -2.16
CA GLU A 154 0.94 -8.56 -1.98
C GLU A 154 1.80 -9.23 -3.08
N THR A 155 1.60 -8.82 -4.33
CA THR A 155 2.37 -9.36 -5.47
C THR A 155 3.86 -9.00 -5.33
N ASN A 156 4.16 -7.78 -4.91
CA ASN A 156 5.53 -7.32 -4.74
C ASN A 156 6.25 -8.04 -3.59
N GLU A 157 5.56 -8.28 -2.47
CA GLU A 157 6.09 -9.08 -1.36
C GLU A 157 6.40 -10.52 -1.79
N GLN A 158 5.52 -11.15 -2.56
CA GLN A 158 5.74 -12.49 -3.10
C GLN A 158 6.95 -12.53 -4.04
N LEU A 159 7.05 -11.56 -4.95
CA LEU A 159 8.20 -11.44 -5.86
C LEU A 159 9.50 -11.23 -5.08
N LEU A 160 9.48 -10.41 -4.04
CA LEU A 160 10.65 -10.17 -3.20
C LEU A 160 11.08 -11.44 -2.49
N MET A 161 10.15 -12.20 -1.88
CA MET A 161 10.46 -13.50 -1.29
C MET A 161 11.08 -14.45 -2.32
N LEU A 162 10.44 -14.67 -3.46
CA LEU A 162 10.95 -15.57 -4.51
C LEU A 162 12.33 -15.16 -5.04
N SER A 163 12.61 -13.85 -5.08
CA SER A 163 13.89 -13.35 -5.57
C SER A 163 15.00 -13.43 -4.52
N THR A 164 14.68 -13.29 -3.22
CA THR A 164 15.69 -13.06 -2.17
C THR A 164 15.84 -14.19 -1.18
N THR A 165 14.84 -15.05 -0.99
CA THR A 165 14.86 -16.14 -0.02
C THR A 165 14.94 -17.51 -0.69
N ASP A 166 15.45 -18.48 0.07
CA ASP A 166 15.47 -19.90 -0.28
C ASP A 166 14.12 -20.53 0.09
N GLY A 167 13.44 -21.14 -0.89
CA GLY A 167 12.07 -21.63 -0.71
C GLY A 167 11.90 -22.76 0.30
N LEU A 168 12.97 -23.48 0.66
CA LEU A 168 12.90 -24.57 1.64
C LEU A 168 13.17 -24.08 3.06
N THR A 169 14.16 -23.19 3.24
CA THR A 169 14.68 -22.80 4.56
C THR A 169 14.26 -21.40 5.02
N GLY A 170 13.76 -20.55 4.13
CA GLY A 170 13.40 -19.16 4.43
C GLY A 170 14.59 -18.22 4.65
N LEU A 171 15.83 -18.74 4.64
CA LEU A 171 17.05 -17.94 4.67
C LEU A 171 17.24 -17.18 3.36
N LEU A 172 18.18 -16.23 3.32
CA LEU A 172 18.55 -15.60 2.06
C LEU A 172 19.09 -16.65 1.09
N ASN A 173 18.71 -16.56 -0.18
CA ASN A 173 19.20 -17.49 -1.19
C ASN A 173 20.61 -17.11 -1.69
N ARG A 174 21.20 -18.00 -2.49
CA ARG A 174 22.52 -17.81 -3.11
C ARG A 174 22.67 -16.49 -3.84
N ARG A 175 21.67 -16.10 -4.65
CA ARG A 175 21.70 -14.86 -5.44
C ARG A 175 21.81 -13.66 -4.51
N ARG A 176 20.96 -13.59 -3.49
CA ARG A 176 20.97 -12.47 -2.55
C ARG A 176 22.23 -12.43 -1.70
N PHE A 177 22.78 -13.59 -1.34
CA PHE A 177 24.09 -13.68 -0.71
C PHE A 177 25.21 -13.07 -1.57
N ASP A 178 25.30 -13.44 -2.86
CA ASP A 178 26.34 -12.94 -3.75
C ASP A 178 26.21 -11.41 -3.97
N GLU A 179 24.99 -10.88 -4.04
CA GLU A 179 24.74 -9.42 -4.08
C GLU A 179 25.25 -8.72 -2.81
N LEU A 180 24.83 -9.19 -1.63
CA LEU A 180 25.23 -8.62 -0.34
C LEU A 180 26.74 -8.69 -0.11
N LEU A 181 27.37 -9.80 -0.49
CA LEU A 181 28.81 -9.96 -0.41
C LEU A 181 29.52 -8.87 -1.22
N ASN A 182 29.05 -8.59 -2.44
CA ASN A 182 29.63 -7.54 -3.29
C ASN A 182 29.34 -6.13 -2.76
N GLU A 183 28.14 -5.88 -2.22
CA GLU A 183 27.77 -4.61 -1.58
C GLU A 183 28.66 -4.30 -0.38
N GLU A 184 28.81 -5.26 0.53
CA GLU A 184 29.60 -5.12 1.75
C GLU A 184 31.11 -5.13 1.47
N TRP A 185 31.57 -5.81 0.41
CA TRP A 185 32.95 -5.69 -0.05
C TRP A 185 33.29 -4.26 -0.49
N LYS A 186 32.44 -3.65 -1.32
CA LYS A 186 32.59 -2.24 -1.75
C LYS A 186 32.49 -1.27 -0.57
N ARG A 187 31.67 -1.58 0.43
CA ARG A 187 31.58 -0.78 1.67
C ARG A 187 32.88 -0.87 2.46
N GLY A 188 33.35 -2.09 2.74
CA GLY A 188 34.58 -2.34 3.49
C GLY A 188 35.82 -1.74 2.84
N SER A 189 35.88 -1.73 1.50
CA SER A 189 37.00 -1.13 0.77
C SER A 189 37.07 0.39 0.90
N ARG A 190 35.93 1.04 1.16
CA ARG A 190 35.85 2.49 1.41
C ARG A 190 36.10 2.84 2.88
N THR A 191 35.62 2.02 3.81
CA THR A 191 35.70 2.29 5.25
C THR A 191 36.98 1.76 5.89
N GLY A 192 37.72 0.88 5.20
CA GLY A 192 38.88 0.18 5.77
C GLY A 192 38.51 -0.82 6.86
N ARG A 193 37.22 -1.20 6.97
CA ARG A 193 36.73 -2.13 7.98
C ARG A 193 36.81 -3.57 7.47
N SER A 194 37.06 -4.51 8.37
CA SER A 194 37.14 -5.93 8.05
C SER A 194 35.77 -6.51 7.68
N LEU A 195 35.72 -7.35 6.66
CA LEU A 195 34.57 -8.19 6.33
C LEU A 195 34.94 -9.64 6.61
N SER A 196 34.09 -10.34 7.36
CA SER A 196 34.26 -11.77 7.62
C SER A 196 33.15 -12.60 7.01
N LEU A 197 33.50 -13.83 6.66
CA LEU A 197 32.58 -14.84 6.15
C LEU A 197 32.75 -16.12 6.96
N VAL A 198 31.62 -16.65 7.42
CA VAL A 198 31.50 -17.97 8.04
C VAL A 198 30.76 -18.84 7.05
N LEU A 199 31.45 -19.86 6.53
CA LEU A 199 30.92 -20.82 5.58
C LEU A 199 30.76 -22.17 6.27
N MET A 200 29.60 -22.81 6.15
CA MET A 200 29.33 -24.07 6.84
C MET A 200 28.61 -25.07 5.96
N ASP A 201 28.84 -26.35 6.26
CA ASP A 201 28.29 -27.50 5.55
C ASP A 201 27.89 -28.59 6.54
N ILE A 202 26.73 -29.22 6.30
CA ILE A 202 26.24 -30.31 7.14
C ILE A 202 27.06 -31.58 6.90
N ASP A 203 27.66 -32.07 7.97
CA ASP A 203 28.56 -33.21 7.92
C ASP A 203 27.80 -34.49 7.52
N HIS A 204 28.29 -35.14 6.46
CA HIS A 204 27.76 -36.41 5.93
C HIS A 204 26.28 -36.36 5.53
N PHE A 205 25.79 -35.21 5.06
CA PHE A 205 24.39 -35.03 4.70
C PHE A 205 23.88 -35.98 3.60
N LYS A 206 24.74 -36.36 2.64
CA LYS A 206 24.41 -37.42 1.69
C LYS A 206 24.07 -38.75 2.38
N ALA A 207 24.89 -39.19 3.34
CA ALA A 207 24.65 -40.41 4.10
C ALA A 207 23.39 -40.29 4.98
N TYR A 208 23.08 -39.08 5.47
CA TYR A 208 21.82 -38.79 6.15
C TYR A 208 20.62 -39.06 5.22
N ASN A 209 20.62 -38.47 4.03
CA ASN A 209 19.57 -38.65 3.03
C ASN A 209 19.43 -40.11 2.57
N ASP A 210 20.54 -40.80 2.36
CA ASP A 210 20.54 -42.22 1.97
C ASP A 210 19.94 -43.12 3.08
N THR A 211 20.01 -42.69 4.35
CA THR A 211 19.50 -43.45 5.50
C THR A 211 18.04 -43.13 5.82
N TYR A 212 17.67 -41.84 5.82
CA TYR A 212 16.38 -41.37 6.32
C TYR A 212 15.42 -40.90 5.20
N GLY A 213 15.91 -40.79 3.97
CA GLY A 213 15.16 -40.29 2.82
C GLY A 213 15.19 -38.77 2.69
N HIS A 214 15.02 -38.28 1.45
CA HIS A 214 15.13 -36.86 1.12
C HIS A 214 14.13 -35.96 1.86
N GLN A 215 12.91 -36.43 2.13
CA GLN A 215 11.92 -35.62 2.89
C GLN A 215 12.40 -35.33 4.32
N VAL A 216 12.99 -36.32 4.99
CA VAL A 216 13.57 -36.15 6.33
C VAL A 216 14.84 -35.30 6.27
N GLY A 217 15.60 -35.40 5.16
CA GLY A 217 16.68 -34.47 4.84
C GLY A 217 16.23 -33.01 4.75
N ASP A 218 15.14 -32.76 4.03
CA ASP A 218 14.55 -31.42 3.92
C ASP A 218 14.10 -30.88 5.28
N ASP A 219 13.51 -31.73 6.13
CA ASP A 219 13.16 -31.37 7.52
C ASP A 219 14.42 -31.04 8.35
N CYS A 220 15.50 -31.81 8.18
CA CYS A 220 16.77 -31.52 8.83
C CYS A 220 17.34 -30.16 8.39
N LEU A 221 17.26 -29.83 7.09
CA LEU A 221 17.68 -28.52 6.58
C LEU A 221 16.85 -27.38 7.16
N ARG A 222 15.52 -27.56 7.30
CA ARG A 222 14.64 -26.58 7.94
C ARG A 222 14.99 -26.36 9.41
N GLU A 223 15.24 -27.42 10.16
CA GLU A 223 15.61 -27.35 11.58
C GLU A 223 16.97 -26.66 11.77
N VAL A 224 17.97 -26.98 10.94
CA VAL A 224 19.27 -26.30 10.95
C VAL A 224 19.08 -24.81 10.62
N ALA A 225 18.31 -24.48 9.57
CA ALA A 225 18.05 -23.09 9.20
C ALA A 225 17.34 -22.29 10.30
N SER A 226 16.30 -22.86 10.92
CA SER A 226 15.59 -22.25 12.06
C SER A 226 16.55 -21.98 13.22
N THR A 227 17.44 -22.93 13.51
CA THR A 227 18.48 -22.77 14.53
C THR A 227 19.40 -21.60 14.21
N LEU A 228 19.80 -21.43 12.94
CA LEU A 228 20.64 -20.32 12.52
C LEU A 228 19.93 -18.97 12.62
N MET A 229 18.61 -18.91 12.38
CA MET A 229 17.82 -17.68 12.52
C MET A 229 17.67 -17.22 13.98
N GLU A 230 17.63 -18.15 14.93
CA GLU A 230 17.49 -17.85 16.36
C GLU A 230 18.79 -17.40 17.03
N ILE A 231 19.93 -17.53 16.35
CA ILE A 231 21.22 -17.06 16.88
C ILE A 231 21.19 -15.53 16.97
N PRO A 232 21.53 -14.94 18.14
CA PRO A 232 21.57 -13.49 18.30
C PRO A 232 22.74 -12.90 17.51
N LEU A 233 22.44 -12.46 16.29
CA LEU A 233 23.34 -11.78 15.36
C LEU A 233 23.02 -10.29 15.31
N ARG A 234 23.96 -9.47 14.85
CA ARG A 234 23.75 -8.03 14.64
C ARG A 234 22.81 -7.83 13.45
N VAL A 235 22.12 -6.69 13.40
CA VAL A 235 21.22 -6.33 12.28
C VAL A 235 21.93 -6.40 10.91
N MET A 236 23.23 -6.08 10.89
CA MET A 236 24.07 -6.09 9.69
C MET A 236 24.54 -7.49 9.29
N ASP A 237 24.52 -8.46 10.20
CA ASP A 237 24.91 -9.82 9.93
C ASP A 237 23.80 -10.50 9.11
N LYS A 238 24.19 -11.30 8.10
CA LYS A 238 23.23 -11.92 7.18
C LYS A 238 23.49 -13.41 7.04
N THR A 239 22.47 -14.21 7.34
CA THR A 239 22.48 -15.67 7.21
C THR A 239 21.82 -16.07 5.89
N SER A 240 22.47 -16.95 5.14
CA SER A 240 22.04 -17.38 3.81
C SER A 240 22.20 -18.89 3.65
N ARG A 241 21.35 -19.50 2.82
CA ARG A 241 21.59 -20.84 2.26
C ARG A 241 22.14 -20.67 0.84
N ILE A 242 23.34 -21.17 0.61
CA ILE A 242 24.08 -20.92 -0.64
C ILE A 242 24.17 -22.18 -1.52
N GLY A 243 23.84 -23.36 -0.98
CA GLY A 243 23.89 -24.64 -1.67
C GLY A 243 22.96 -25.66 -1.02
N GLY A 244 22.98 -26.91 -1.50
CA GLY A 244 22.11 -28.00 -1.01
C GLY A 244 22.15 -28.12 0.51
N GLU A 245 23.32 -28.41 1.06
CA GLU A 245 23.59 -28.52 2.50
C GLU A 245 24.51 -27.41 3.05
N GLU A 246 24.73 -26.36 2.26
CA GLU A 246 25.69 -25.29 2.53
C GLU A 246 25.00 -23.99 2.96
N PHE A 247 25.48 -23.43 4.07
CA PHE A 247 25.00 -22.17 4.64
C PHE A 247 26.17 -21.19 4.82
N ALA A 248 25.84 -19.91 4.90
CA ALA A 248 26.82 -18.85 5.10
C ALA A 248 26.29 -17.77 6.04
N VAL A 249 27.18 -17.19 6.85
CA VAL A 249 26.92 -15.97 7.62
C VAL A 249 27.94 -14.92 7.21
N LEU A 250 27.44 -13.83 6.64
CA LEU A 250 28.24 -12.64 6.31
C LEU A 250 28.29 -11.71 7.51
N LEU A 251 29.48 -11.30 7.92
CA LEU A 251 29.73 -10.52 9.14
C LEU A 251 30.48 -9.22 8.79
N PRO A 252 29.76 -8.13 8.44
CA PRO A 252 30.36 -6.83 8.22
C PRO A 252 31.07 -6.30 9.48
N GLU A 253 32.15 -5.55 9.26
CA GLU A 253 32.95 -4.88 10.31
C GLU A 253 33.43 -5.81 11.44
N THR A 254 33.67 -7.08 11.10
CA THR A 254 34.06 -8.12 12.06
C THR A 254 35.39 -8.73 11.66
N GLY A 255 36.34 -8.78 12.59
CA GLY A 255 37.66 -9.38 12.38
C GLY A 255 37.71 -10.87 12.76
N ARG A 256 38.90 -11.47 12.65
CA ARG A 256 39.14 -12.91 12.88
C ARG A 256 38.54 -13.43 14.19
N GLN A 257 38.82 -12.77 15.31
CA GLN A 257 38.38 -13.25 16.62
C GLN A 257 36.85 -13.29 16.73
N GLY A 258 36.16 -12.20 16.40
CA GLY A 258 34.70 -12.14 16.45
C GLY A 258 34.04 -13.11 15.47
N ALA A 259 34.62 -13.31 14.27
CA ALA A 259 34.12 -14.27 13.31
C ALA A 259 34.24 -15.72 13.82
N MET A 260 35.35 -16.06 14.47
CA MET A 260 35.53 -17.38 15.10
C MET A 260 34.58 -17.61 16.28
N GLU A 261 34.30 -16.58 17.07
CA GLU A 261 33.31 -16.66 18.16
C GLU A 261 31.90 -16.94 17.61
N VAL A 262 31.48 -16.24 16.55
CA VAL A 262 30.20 -16.50 15.86
C VAL A 262 30.18 -17.91 15.29
N ALA A 263 31.24 -18.35 14.61
CA ALA A 263 31.35 -19.70 14.05
C ALA A 263 31.21 -20.79 15.12
N ASN A 264 31.94 -20.67 16.24
CA ASN A 264 31.84 -21.64 17.33
C ASN A 264 30.44 -21.68 17.94
N ARG A 265 29.81 -20.52 18.13
CA ARG A 265 28.43 -20.43 18.62
C ARG A 265 27.44 -21.10 17.66
N VAL A 266 27.60 -20.90 16.35
CA VAL A 266 26.79 -21.56 15.32
C VAL A 266 26.94 -23.08 15.41
N ARG A 267 28.18 -23.58 15.47
CA ARG A 267 28.48 -25.02 15.63
C ARG A 267 27.81 -25.61 16.87
N GLU A 268 27.93 -24.94 18.01
CA GLU A 268 27.34 -25.38 19.28
C GLU A 268 25.81 -25.36 19.26
N CYS A 269 25.18 -24.36 18.62
CA CYS A 269 23.73 -24.33 18.46
C CYS A 269 23.22 -25.52 17.64
N VAL A 270 23.88 -25.85 16.52
CA VAL A 270 23.48 -27.01 15.71
C VAL A 270 23.74 -28.32 16.45
N ASP A 271 24.86 -28.46 17.14
CA ASP A 271 25.15 -29.65 17.95
C ASP A 271 24.09 -29.86 19.05
N ARG A 272 23.59 -28.78 19.67
CA ARG A 272 22.50 -28.82 20.67
C ARG A 272 21.14 -29.26 20.13
N LEU A 273 20.92 -29.27 18.82
CA LEU A 273 19.71 -29.89 18.25
C LEU A 273 19.61 -31.37 18.60
N GLN A 274 20.75 -32.05 18.79
CA GLN A 274 20.82 -33.48 19.07
C GLN A 274 20.01 -34.33 18.07
N LYS A 275 19.88 -33.84 16.82
CA LYS A 275 19.16 -34.50 15.73
C LYS A 275 19.88 -35.81 15.38
N PRO A 276 19.25 -37.00 15.48
CA PRO A 276 19.95 -38.28 15.30
C PRO A 276 20.53 -38.46 13.90
N HIS A 277 21.77 -38.96 13.82
CA HIS A 277 22.44 -39.31 12.57
C HIS A 277 23.27 -40.59 12.74
N HIS A 278 22.61 -41.75 12.74
CA HIS A 278 23.25 -43.04 13.04
C HIS A 278 24.28 -43.50 12.00
N SER A 279 24.19 -43.00 10.77
CA SER A 279 25.12 -43.32 9.69
C SER A 279 26.36 -42.42 9.67
N SER A 280 26.46 -41.42 10.55
CA SER A 280 27.62 -40.52 10.62
C SER A 280 28.78 -41.18 11.36
N PRO A 281 29.98 -41.24 10.75
CA PRO A 281 31.20 -41.68 11.43
C PRO A 281 31.79 -40.59 12.36
N THR A 282 31.26 -39.36 12.32
CA THR A 282 31.78 -38.24 13.13
C THR A 282 31.12 -38.18 14.51
N ALA A 283 29.79 -38.32 14.57
CA ALA A 283 29.01 -38.20 15.80
C ALA A 283 27.66 -38.91 15.63
N GLY A 284 26.99 -39.26 16.73
CA GLY A 284 25.65 -39.89 16.68
C GLY A 284 24.51 -38.93 16.30
N ASN A 285 24.82 -37.65 16.11
CA ASN A 285 23.92 -36.57 15.77
C ASN A 285 24.42 -35.78 14.55
N VAL A 286 23.53 -35.00 13.95
CA VAL A 286 23.84 -34.05 12.87
C VAL A 286 24.82 -33.00 13.41
N THR A 287 25.90 -32.78 12.66
CA THR A 287 26.97 -31.82 12.99
C THR A 287 27.31 -30.98 11.76
N ILE A 288 28.00 -29.87 11.97
CA ILE A 288 28.45 -28.99 10.86
C ILE A 288 29.95 -28.74 10.94
N SER A 289 30.58 -28.71 9.77
CA SER A 289 31.94 -28.22 9.59
C SER A 289 31.89 -26.76 9.15
N ILE A 290 32.78 -25.93 9.68
CA ILE A 290 32.77 -24.48 9.46
C ILE A 290 34.15 -23.97 9.03
N GLY A 291 34.19 -23.26 7.90
CA GLY A 291 35.30 -22.46 7.44
C GLY A 291 35.10 -20.98 7.75
N VAL A 292 36.15 -20.30 8.19
CA VAL A 292 36.08 -18.88 8.54
C VAL A 292 37.18 -18.10 7.84
N ALA A 293 36.81 -16.98 7.23
CA ALA A 293 37.75 -16.03 6.67
C ALA A 293 37.41 -14.59 7.04
N SER A 294 38.44 -13.75 7.15
CA SER A 294 38.30 -12.31 7.38
C SER A 294 39.33 -11.59 6.54
N LEU A 295 38.90 -10.56 5.82
CA LEU A 295 39.77 -9.68 5.05
C LEU A 295 39.40 -8.23 5.32
N VAL A 296 40.34 -7.31 5.14
CA VAL A 296 40.00 -5.90 4.90
C VAL A 296 39.87 -5.77 3.37
N PRO A 297 38.67 -5.51 2.83
CA PRO A 297 38.49 -5.44 1.39
C PRO A 297 39.40 -4.38 0.75
N ALA A 298 40.01 -4.72 -0.38
CA ALA A 298 40.80 -3.79 -1.19
C ALA A 298 40.08 -3.49 -2.51
N LEU A 299 40.29 -2.29 -3.06
CA LEU A 299 39.66 -1.85 -4.32
C LEU A 299 39.99 -2.77 -5.52
N ASP A 300 41.19 -3.36 -5.52
CA ASP A 300 41.69 -4.17 -6.63
C ASP A 300 41.41 -5.68 -6.48
N ASP A 301 40.93 -6.11 -5.31
CA ASP A 301 40.61 -7.52 -5.04
C ASP A 301 39.09 -7.78 -5.24
N PRO A 302 38.70 -8.90 -5.86
CA PRO A 302 37.29 -9.28 -5.97
C PRO A 302 36.77 -9.89 -4.66
N ALA A 303 35.48 -9.68 -4.36
CA ALA A 303 34.82 -10.23 -3.18
C ALA A 303 34.88 -11.77 -3.09
N ARG A 304 34.96 -12.44 -4.26
CA ARG A 304 35.12 -13.90 -4.36
C ARG A 304 36.34 -14.43 -3.59
N LYS A 305 37.39 -13.65 -3.44
CA LYS A 305 38.59 -14.03 -2.67
C LYS A 305 38.25 -14.39 -1.22
N LEU A 306 37.28 -13.69 -0.60
CA LEU A 306 36.83 -14.00 0.75
C LEU A 306 36.13 -15.37 0.82
N LEU A 307 35.34 -15.69 -0.20
CA LEU A 307 34.66 -16.98 -0.32
C LEU A 307 35.68 -18.11 -0.47
N GLU A 308 36.67 -17.95 -1.36
CA GLU A 308 37.73 -18.93 -1.60
C GLU A 308 38.54 -19.23 -0.33
N LEU A 309 38.83 -18.21 0.49
CA LEU A 309 39.50 -18.41 1.77
C LEU A 309 38.60 -19.15 2.78
N ALA A 310 37.30 -18.82 2.84
CA ALA A 310 36.37 -19.53 3.71
C ALA A 310 36.22 -21.00 3.29
N ASP A 311 36.20 -21.30 1.98
CA ASP A 311 36.21 -22.66 1.43
C ASP A 311 37.45 -23.44 1.89
N ILE A 312 38.64 -22.83 1.86
CA ILE A 312 39.87 -23.46 2.38
C ILE A 312 39.72 -23.82 3.86
N GLY A 313 39.16 -22.91 4.66
CA GLY A 313 38.84 -23.18 6.06
C GLY A 313 37.86 -24.35 6.23
N LEU A 314 36.82 -24.41 5.40
CA LEU A 314 35.79 -25.45 5.46
C LEU A 314 36.36 -26.81 5.07
N TYR A 315 37.16 -26.86 4.01
CA TYR A 315 37.88 -28.07 3.59
C TYR A 315 38.78 -28.59 4.72
N ARG A 316 39.51 -27.71 5.39
CA ARG A 316 40.35 -28.06 6.54
C ARG A 316 39.55 -28.58 7.72
N ALA A 317 38.39 -27.99 8.02
CA ALA A 317 37.50 -28.51 9.05
C ALA A 317 37.04 -29.94 8.72
N LYS A 318 36.68 -30.20 7.46
CA LYS A 318 36.27 -31.53 6.98
C LYS A 318 37.43 -32.55 7.06
N SER A 319 38.65 -32.17 6.70
CA SER A 319 39.83 -33.05 6.69
C SER A 319 40.35 -33.38 8.08
N LEU A 320 40.23 -32.46 9.04
CA LEU A 320 40.65 -32.66 10.42
C LEU A 320 39.66 -33.47 11.27
N GLY A 321 38.60 -34.02 10.66
CA GLY A 321 37.64 -34.88 11.35
C GLY A 321 36.29 -34.22 11.62
N ARG A 322 35.93 -33.14 10.91
CA ARG A 322 34.59 -32.53 10.93
C ARG A 322 34.17 -31.97 12.31
N ASN A 323 32.90 -31.56 12.46
CA ASN A 323 32.31 -30.95 13.66
C ASN A 323 33.23 -29.92 14.34
N ARG A 324 33.75 -28.97 13.55
CA ARG A 324 34.71 -27.96 14.04
C ARG A 324 34.73 -26.72 13.15
N CYS A 325 35.28 -25.67 13.72
CA CYS A 325 35.57 -24.43 13.03
C CYS A 325 37.05 -24.36 12.68
N CYS A 326 37.39 -24.00 11.45
CA CYS A 326 38.76 -23.77 11.02
C CYS A 326 38.86 -22.41 10.33
N TYR A 327 39.84 -21.61 10.76
CA TYR A 327 40.19 -20.38 10.07
C TYR A 327 41.04 -20.71 8.84
N HIS A 328 40.88 -19.92 7.77
CA HIS A 328 41.79 -20.00 6.63
C HIS A 328 43.21 -19.66 7.11
N GLU A 329 44.12 -20.62 7.08
CA GLU A 329 45.53 -20.35 7.32
C GLU A 329 46.24 -20.66 6.01
N ASN A 330 47.01 -19.70 5.51
CA ASN A 330 47.95 -19.97 4.42
C ASN A 330 48.93 -21.03 4.95
N GLU A 331 48.85 -22.26 4.44
CA GLU A 331 49.88 -23.25 4.71
C GLU A 331 51.19 -22.80 4.05
N ALA A 332 52.07 -22.20 4.85
CA ALA A 332 53.48 -22.51 4.77
C ALA A 332 53.73 -23.78 5.60
N VAL A 333 53.20 -24.92 5.14
CA VAL A 333 53.55 -26.24 5.68
C VAL A 333 53.86 -27.13 4.49
N SER A 334 55.11 -27.59 4.45
CA SER A 334 55.68 -28.38 3.37
C SER A 334 54.82 -29.61 3.05
N ALA A 335 54.37 -29.71 1.80
CA ALA A 335 54.05 -31.00 1.22
C ALA A 335 55.30 -31.92 1.35
N PRO A 336 55.15 -33.19 1.75
CA PRO A 336 56.26 -34.13 1.63
C PRO A 336 56.56 -34.27 0.14
N LYS A 337 57.78 -33.88 -0.25
CA LYS A 337 58.33 -34.22 -1.57
C LYS A 337 58.28 -35.74 -1.68
N VAL A 338 57.41 -36.24 -2.57
CA VAL A 338 57.52 -37.59 -3.10
C VAL A 338 58.90 -37.67 -3.74
N ALA A 339 59.79 -38.46 -3.13
CA ALA A 339 61.04 -38.83 -3.73
C ALA A 339 60.72 -39.57 -5.03
N VAL A 340 61.06 -38.95 -6.16
CA VAL A 340 61.19 -39.66 -7.42
C VAL A 340 62.53 -40.37 -7.34
N ASP A 341 62.46 -41.69 -7.16
CA ASP A 341 63.59 -42.60 -7.35
C ASP A 341 64.19 -42.34 -8.75
N GLN A 342 65.45 -41.93 -8.77
CA GLN A 342 66.32 -42.11 -9.91
C GLN A 342 67.22 -43.30 -9.61
N THR A 343 66.91 -44.45 -10.23
CA THR A 343 67.90 -45.38 -10.79
C THR A 343 67.23 -46.24 -11.84
#